data_AF-A0AA38M5U7-F1
#
_entry.id   AF-A0AA38M5U7-F1
#
_cell.length_a   1.000
_cell.length_b   1.000
_cell.length_c   1.000
_cell.angle_alpha   90.00
_cell.angle_beta   90.00
_cell.angle_gamma   90.00
#
_symmetry.space_group_name_H-M   'P 1'
#
loop_
_entity.id
_entity.type
_entity.pdbx_description
1 polymer ?
#
loop_
_entity_poly.entity_id
_entity_poly.type
_entity_poly.pdbx_seq_one_letter_code
_entity_poly.pdbx_strand_id
1 'polypeptide(L)' 'MRPCKARKQRTSFSFQTLEKLNAYFEKDQFPSGYEFSRIADELHLEKRVVRIWFCNKRQALRKSKQ' A
#
# COMPACT_ATOMS: atom_id res chain seq x y z
N MET A 1 33.54 6.51 9.62
CA MET A 1 32.50 5.62 9.07
C MET A 1 31.20 6.43 8.97
N ARG A 2 30.64 6.64 7.78
CA ARG A 2 29.38 7.38 7.64
C ARG A 2 28.25 6.47 8.10
N PRO A 3 27.34 6.88 9.01
CA PRO A 3 26.10 6.16 9.19
C PRO A 3 25.33 6.29 7.87
N CYS A 4 25.39 5.24 7.06
CA CYS A 4 24.53 5.07 5.90
C CYS A 4 23.11 5.06 6.43
N LYS A 5 22.43 6.21 6.35
CA LYS A 5 21.01 6.39 6.68
C LYS A 5 20.25 5.22 6.07
N ALA A 6 19.84 4.31 6.94
CA ALA A 6 19.16 3.07 6.58
C ALA A 6 18.07 3.42 5.57
N ARG A 7 18.15 2.85 4.37
CA ARG A 7 17.07 2.94 3.40
C ARG A 7 15.85 2.36 4.12
N LYS A 8 14.83 3.18 4.39
CA LYS A 8 13.56 2.73 4.97
C LYS A 8 13.20 1.41 4.27
N GLN A 9 13.20 0.31 5.04
CA GLN A 9 13.06 -1.01 4.47
C GLN A 9 11.87 -1.01 3.53
N ARG A 10 12.09 -1.45 2.30
CA ARG A 10 11.02 -1.66 1.33
C ARG A 10 10.05 -2.59 2.04
N THR A 11 8.85 -2.11 2.36
CA THR A 11 7.84 -2.94 3.00
C THR A 11 7.55 -4.08 2.02
N SER A 12 8.08 -5.25 2.31
CA SER A 12 7.80 -6.45 1.52
C SER A 12 6.41 -6.87 1.94
N PHE A 13 5.42 -6.61 1.09
CA PHE A 13 4.08 -7.10 1.34
C PHE A 13 4.10 -8.60 1.14
N SER A 14 3.70 -9.35 2.18
CA SER A 14 3.42 -10.78 2.04
C SER A 14 2.33 -10.99 0.99
N PHE A 15 2.31 -12.17 0.36
CA PHE A 15 1.28 -12.51 -0.63
C PHE A 15 -0.13 -12.29 -0.07
N GLN A 16 -0.39 -12.73 1.17
CA GLN A 16 -1.66 -12.51 1.87
C GLN A 16 -2.01 -11.02 2.06
N THR A 17 -1.01 -10.18 2.37
CA THR A 17 -1.19 -8.74 2.52
C THR A 17 -1.54 -8.09 1.18
N LEU A 18 -0.90 -8.50 0.09
CA LEU A 18 -1.22 -8.04 -1.26
C LEU A 18 -2.63 -8.46 -1.67
N GLU A 19 -3.01 -9.70 -1.41
CA GLU A 19 -4.35 -10.22 -1.73
C GLU A 19 -5.43 -9.40 -1.01
N LYS A 20 -5.26 -9.15 0.29
CA LYS A 20 -6.15 -8.27 1.05
C LYS A 20 -6.19 -6.85 0.48
N LEU A 21 -5.04 -6.23 0.21
CA LEU A 21 -4.97 -4.89 -0.37
C LEU A 21 -5.69 -4.81 -1.74
N ASN A 22 -5.53 -5.84 -2.58
CA ASN A 22 -6.26 -5.93 -3.85
C ASN A 22 -7.76 -6.08 -3.63
N ALA A 23 -8.20 -6.95 -2.72
CA ALA A 23 -9.61 -7.12 -2.39
C ALA A 23 -10.24 -5.82 -1.85
N TYR A 24 -9.50 -5.05 -1.04
CA TYR A 24 -9.92 -3.72 -0.61
C TYR A 24 -10.00 -2.73 -1.77
N PHE A 25 -9.00 -2.75 -2.67
CA PHE A 25 -8.97 -1.89 -3.84
C PHE A 25 -10.11 -2.16 -4.83
N GLU A 26 -10.51 -3.42 -4.99
CA GLU A 26 -11.63 -3.82 -5.84
C GLU A 26 -12.98 -3.39 -5.26
N LYS A 27 -13.11 -3.38 -3.94
CA LYS A 27 -14.30 -2.86 -3.25
C LYS A 27 -14.38 -1.35 -3.26
N ASP A 28 -13.27 -0.68 -2.97
CA ASP A 28 -13.19 0.78 -2.88
C ASP A 28 -11.84 1.28 -3.42
N GLN A 29 -11.89 1.97 -4.56
CA GLN A 29 -10.70 2.52 -5.22
C GLN A 29 -10.22 3.85 -4.60
N PHE A 30 -11.08 4.47 -3.77
CA PHE A 30 -10.89 5.78 -3.15
C PHE A 30 -11.21 5.75 -1.65
N PRO A 31 -10.55 4.86 -0.87
CA PRO A 31 -10.88 4.70 0.53
C PRO A 31 -10.65 6.01 1.28
N SER A 32 -11.56 6.32 2.19
CA SER A 32 -11.46 7.50 3.04
C SER A 32 -10.27 7.40 4.01
N GLY A 33 -9.89 8.52 4.62
CA GLY A 33 -8.82 8.56 5.61
C GLY A 33 -8.99 7.59 6.79
N TYR A 34 -10.25 7.28 7.14
CA TYR A 34 -10.64 6.28 8.12
C TYR A 34 -10.35 4.85 7.63
N GLU A 35 -10.81 4.51 6.42
CA GLU A 35 -10.58 3.20 5.80
C GLU A 35 -9.09 2.91 5.61
N PHE A 36 -8.28 3.91 5.25
CA PHE A 36 -6.82 3.76 5.23
C PHE A 36 -6.23 3.40 6.59
N SER A 37 -6.78 3.93 7.68
CA SER A 37 -6.33 3.60 9.03
C SER A 37 -6.73 2.18 9.41
N ARG A 38 -7.95 1.78 9.04
CA ARG A 38 -8.49 0.44 9.30
C ARG A 38 -7.74 -0.66 8.53
N ILE A 39 -7.47 -0.44 7.24
CA ILE A 39 -6.66 -1.35 6.42
C ILE A 39 -5.22 -1.42 6.93
N ALA A 40 -4.66 -0.29 7.35
CA ALA A 40 -3.32 -0.24 7.93
C ALA A 40 -3.25 -1.05 9.24
N ASP A 41 -4.23 -0.90 10.12
CA ASP A 41 -4.32 -1.66 11.38
C ASP A 41 -4.45 -3.17 11.12
N GLU A 42 -5.39 -3.57 10.25
CA GLU A 42 -5.65 -4.98 9.93
C GLU A 42 -4.44 -5.68 9.28
N LEU A 43 -3.63 -4.93 8.53
CA LEU A 43 -2.44 -5.45 7.86
C LEU A 43 -1.16 -5.24 8.66
N HIS A 44 -1.24 -4.60 9.83
CA HIS A 44 -0.09 -4.13 10.61
C HIS A 44 0.90 -3.31 9.78
N LEU A 45 0.37 -2.44 8.92
CA LEU A 45 1.11 -1.55 8.03
C LEU A 45 0.98 -0.09 8.48
N GLU A 46 1.87 0.77 7.99
CA GLU A 46 1.71 2.21 8.18
C GLU A 46 0.64 2.76 7.21
N LYS A 47 -0.21 3.67 7.68
CA LYS A 47 -1.22 4.36 6.85
C LYS A 47 -0.61 4.97 5.57
N ARG A 48 0.61 5.49 5.67
CA ARG A 48 1.37 6.01 4.52
C ARG A 48 1.66 4.94 3.48
N VAL A 49 2.04 3.74 3.92
CA VAL A 49 2.37 2.60 3.05
C VAL A 49 1.14 2.16 2.28
N VAL A 50 0.00 1.99 2.95
CA VAL A 50 -1.28 1.69 2.30
C VAL A 50 -1.62 2.78 1.28
N ARG A 51 -1.53 4.06 1.66
CA ARG A 51 -1.81 5.18 0.74
C ARG A 51 -0.92 5.18 -0.51
N ILE A 52 0.38 4.95 -0.36
CA ILE A 52 1.32 4.84 -1.49
C ILE A 52 1.00 3.62 -2.35
N TRP A 53 0.69 2.48 -1.74
CA TRP A 53 0.31 1.26 -2.46
C TRP A 53 -0.92 1.51 -3.34
N PHE A 54 -1.97 2.13 -2.81
CA PHE A 54 -3.17 2.49 -3.59
C PHE A 54 -2.83 3.44 -4.75
N CYS A 55 -1.95 4.43 -4.52
CA CYS A 55 -1.52 5.34 -5.57
C CYS A 55 -0.74 4.62 -6.68
N ASN A 56 0.20 3.74 -6.31
CA ASN A 56 0.98 2.93 -7.24
C ASN A 56 0.10 1.92 -7.99
N LYS A 57 -0.88 1.30 -7.32
CA LYS A 57 -1.84 0.38 -7.93
C LYS A 57 -2.66 1.08 -9.02
N ARG A 58 -3.18 2.28 -8.75
CA ARG A 58 -3.86 3.11 -9.78
C ARG A 58 -2.95 3.47 -10.94
N GLN A 59 -1.71 3.85 -10.66
CA GLN A 59 -0.73 4.15 -11.71
C GLN A 59 -0.45 2.91 -12.57
N ALA A 60 -0.35 1.71 -11.97
CA ALA A 60 -0.18 0.46 -12.69
C ALA A 60 -1.39 0.15 -13.59
N LEU A 61 -2.63 0.35 -13.12
CA LEU A 61 -3.84 0.20 -13.95
C LEU A 61 -3.84 1.13 -15.17
N ARG A 62 -3.32 2.35 -15.02
CA ARG A 62 -3.21 3.31 -16.13
C ARG A 62 -2.12 2.88 -17.12
N LYS A 63 -1.00 2.34 -16.62
CA LYS A 63 0.10 1.86 -17.47
C LYS A 63 -0.23 0.56 -18.22
N SER A 64 -1.13 -0.29 -17.72
CA SER A 64 -1.57 -1.51 -18.41
C SER A 64 -2.60 -1.26 -19.53
N LYS A 65 -3.11 -0.03 -19.66
CA LYS A 65 -4.04 0.37 -20.74
C LYS A 65 -3.38 1.24 -21.81
N GLN A 66 -2.05 1.36 -21.82
CA GLN A 66 -1.29 2.07 -22.85
C GLN A 66 -0.47 1.10 -23.69
#